data_AF-A0A7S0XQD9-F1
#
_entry.id   AF-A0A7S0XQD9-F1
#
_cell.length_a   1.000
_cell.length_b   1.000
_cell.length_c   1.000
_cell.angle_alpha   90.00
_cell.angle_beta   90.00
_cell.angle_gamma   90.00
#
_symmetry.space_group_name_H-M   'P 1'
#
loop_
_entity.id
_entity.type
_entity.pdbx_description
1 polymer ?
#
loop_
_entity_poly.entity_id
_entity_poly.type
_entity_poly.pdbx_seq_one_letter_code
_entity_poly.pdbx_strand_id
1 'polypeptide(L)'
;APPGGFLPRGGGGGGERLADMAGMDPMALSIGLKQFYSAVMSNSLEFKFVDRLSSHIMRQQCRERVAQSLAAMYSELCEAVKAEGSGYKDPSAILIHSAQQIESLLMAGV
;
A
#
# COMPACT_ATOMS: atom_id res chain seq x y z
N ALA A 1 -23.11 -47.63 24.51
CA ALA A 1 -22.11 -46.54 24.43
C ALA A 1 -21.40 -46.63 23.09
N PRO A 2 -21.49 -45.62 22.21
CA PRO A 2 -20.53 -45.47 21.13
C PRO A 2 -19.34 -44.61 21.61
N PRO A 3 -18.10 -44.93 21.21
CA PRO A 3 -16.92 -44.15 21.57
C PRO A 3 -16.91 -42.84 20.80
N GLY A 4 -16.67 -41.75 21.53
CA GLY A 4 -16.51 -40.40 20.99
C GLY A 4 -15.35 -40.33 20.00
N GLY A 5 -15.67 -40.15 18.72
CA GLY A 5 -14.75 -39.60 17.73
C GLY A 5 -14.68 -38.10 17.92
N PHE A 6 -13.78 -37.67 18.81
CA PHE A 6 -13.40 -36.27 18.95
C PHE A 6 -12.60 -35.87 17.70
N LEU A 7 -13.28 -35.29 16.71
CA LEU A 7 -12.58 -34.55 15.66
C LEU A 7 -11.82 -33.41 16.35
N PRO A 8 -10.51 -33.23 16.09
CA PRO A 8 -9.88 -31.96 16.44
C PRO A 8 -10.55 -30.91 15.54
N ARG A 9 -11.54 -30.21 16.10
CA ARG A 9 -12.03 -28.95 15.56
C ARG A 9 -10.91 -27.94 15.80
N GLY A 10 -9.88 -28.05 14.97
CA GLY A 10 -8.77 -27.11 14.89
C GLY A 10 -9.32 -25.79 14.39
N GLY A 11 -9.80 -24.97 15.33
CA GLY A 11 -9.89 -23.54 15.14
C GLY A 11 -8.48 -22.99 15.02
N GLY A 12 -7.99 -22.90 13.80
CA GLY A 12 -6.99 -21.88 13.44
C GLY A 12 -7.76 -20.82 12.67
N GLY A 13 -7.80 -19.59 13.16
CA GLY A 13 -8.32 -18.48 12.39
C GLY A 13 -7.53 -18.39 11.09
N GLY A 14 -8.09 -18.94 10.02
CA GLY A 14 -7.60 -18.77 8.66
C GLY A 14 -7.91 -17.33 8.25
N GLY A 15 -7.22 -16.37 8.85
CA GLY A 15 -7.13 -15.05 8.27
C GLY A 15 -6.50 -15.25 6.90
N GLU A 16 -7.26 -14.97 5.85
CA GLU A 16 -6.76 -14.99 4.48
C GLU A 16 -5.45 -14.20 4.47
N ARG A 17 -4.35 -14.85 4.09
CA ARG A 17 -3.06 -14.18 4.03
C ARG A 17 -3.13 -13.17 2.90
N LEU A 18 -2.47 -12.04 3.07
CA LEU A 18 -2.42 -11.02 2.02
C LEU A 18 -1.91 -11.62 0.70
N ALA A 19 -0.90 -12.49 0.76
CA ALA A 19 -0.35 -13.19 -0.40
C ALA A 19 -1.32 -14.15 -1.11
N ASP A 20 -2.40 -14.59 -0.45
CA ASP A 20 -3.41 -15.50 -1.01
C ASP A 20 -4.58 -14.71 -1.67
N MET A 21 -4.63 -13.38 -1.49
CA MET A 21 -5.64 -12.53 -2.12
C MET A 21 -5.33 -12.28 -3.61
N ALA A 22 -6.36 -12.29 -4.45
CA ALA A 22 -6.20 -12.01 -5.88
C ALA A 22 -5.61 -10.61 -6.11
N GLY A 23 -4.51 -10.54 -6.89
CA GLY A 23 -3.79 -9.29 -7.17
C GLY A 23 -2.80 -8.85 -6.08
N MET A 24 -2.67 -9.62 -5.00
CA MET A 24 -1.69 -9.42 -3.92
C MET A 24 -0.63 -10.52 -3.91
N ASP A 25 -0.49 -11.30 -4.99
CA ASP A 25 0.67 -12.16 -5.10
C ASP A 25 1.96 -11.29 -5.16
N PRO A 26 3.11 -11.81 -4.71
CA PRO A 26 4.34 -11.02 -4.60
C PRO A 26 4.76 -10.35 -5.92
N MET A 27 4.48 -11.00 -7.05
CA MET A 27 4.89 -10.52 -8.37
C MET A 27 3.98 -9.38 -8.83
N ALA A 28 2.66 -9.57 -8.76
CA ALA A 28 1.69 -8.53 -9.08
C ALA A 28 1.88 -7.29 -8.21
N LEU A 29 2.05 -7.49 -6.90
CA LEU A 29 2.26 -6.39 -5.95
C LEU A 29 3.57 -5.63 -6.24
N SER A 30 4.68 -6.35 -6.48
CA SER A 30 5.96 -5.73 -6.86
C SER A 30 5.85 -4.91 -8.16
N ILE A 31 5.15 -5.42 -9.18
CA ILE A 31 4.93 -4.71 -10.44
C ILE A 31 4.08 -3.44 -10.21
N GLY A 32 2.99 -3.56 -9.44
CA GLY A 32 2.13 -2.42 -9.11
C GLY A 32 2.88 -1.32 -8.36
N LEU A 33 3.71 -1.69 -7.38
CA LEU A 33 4.52 -0.74 -6.62
C LEU A 33 5.59 -0.05 -7.49
N LYS A 34 6.21 -0.76 -8.44
CA LYS A 34 7.14 -0.16 -9.41
C LYS A 34 6.43 0.88 -10.30
N GLN A 35 5.24 0.56 -10.78
CA GLN A 35 4.45 1.49 -11.60
C GLN A 35 4.03 2.72 -10.80
N PHE A 36 3.56 2.51 -9.56
CA PHE A 36 3.24 3.59 -8.64
C PHE A 36 4.44 4.51 -8.41
N TYR A 37 5.60 3.94 -8.09
CA TYR A 37 6.83 4.70 -7.89
C TYR A 37 7.23 5.49 -9.15
N SER A 38 7.15 4.87 -10.33
CA SER A 38 7.42 5.56 -11.60
C SER A 38 6.50 6.77 -11.81
N ALA A 39 5.22 6.67 -11.41
CA ALA A 39 4.26 7.76 -11.50
C ALA A 39 4.51 8.87 -10.47
N VAL A 40 4.98 8.53 -9.27
CA VAL A 40 5.40 9.52 -8.26
C VAL A 40 6.66 10.26 -8.72
N MET A 41 7.65 9.53 -9.25
CA MET A 41 8.92 10.09 -9.72
C MET A 41 8.81 10.95 -10.97
N SER A 42 7.84 10.69 -11.85
CA SER A 42 7.65 11.53 -13.04
C SER A 42 7.19 12.94 -12.71
N ASN A 43 6.91 13.26 -11.44
CA ASN A 43 6.48 14.57 -10.95
C ASN A 43 5.28 15.14 -11.73
N SER A 44 4.51 14.24 -12.34
CA SER A 44 3.44 14.52 -13.30
C SER A 44 2.08 14.32 -12.66
N LEU A 45 1.95 14.56 -11.36
CA LEU A 45 0.65 14.64 -10.69
C LEU A 45 -0.03 15.93 -11.17
N GLU A 46 -0.47 15.90 -12.43
CA GLU A 46 -1.19 16.97 -13.08
C GLU A 46 -2.64 16.93 -12.63
N PHE A 47 -3.01 17.85 -11.77
CA PHE A 47 -4.38 17.94 -11.28
C PHE A 47 -5.13 18.94 -12.14
N LYS A 48 -5.59 18.49 -13.32
CA LYS A 48 -6.23 19.30 -14.38
C LYS A 48 -7.19 20.40 -13.87
N PHE A 49 -7.96 20.13 -12.83
CA PHE A 49 -8.92 21.08 -12.26
C PHE A 49 -8.39 21.84 -11.05
N VAL A 50 -7.55 21.21 -10.21
CA VAL A 50 -6.93 21.88 -9.05
C VAL A 50 -5.97 22.96 -9.54
N ASP A 51 -5.20 22.69 -10.59
CA ASP A 51 -4.19 23.63 -11.11
C ASP A 51 -4.80 24.90 -11.71
N ARG A 52 -6.09 24.84 -12.06
CA ARG A 52 -6.89 25.97 -12.55
C ARG A 52 -7.50 26.83 -11.45
N LEU A 53 -7.42 26.41 -10.19
CA LEU A 53 -7.90 27.24 -9.07
C LEU A 53 -7.08 28.52 -9.00
N SER A 54 -7.76 29.67 -8.94
CA SER A 54 -7.13 30.97 -8.83
C SER A 54 -6.44 31.19 -7.48
N SER A 55 -6.95 30.57 -6.42
CA SER A 55 -6.37 30.62 -5.08
C SER A 55 -5.15 29.70 -4.99
N HIS A 56 -3.96 30.30 -4.88
CA HIS A 56 -2.72 29.56 -4.63
C HIS A 56 -2.79 28.71 -3.35
N ILE A 57 -3.37 29.26 -2.27
CA ILE A 57 -3.49 28.57 -0.98
C ILE A 57 -4.35 27.31 -1.13
N MET A 58 -5.48 27.39 -1.84
CA MET A 58 -6.33 26.22 -2.05
C MET A 58 -5.65 25.17 -2.92
N ARG A 59 -4.90 25.57 -3.95
CA ARG A 59 -4.12 24.63 -4.78
C ARG A 59 -3.13 23.84 -3.95
N GLN A 60 -2.35 24.54 -3.15
CA GLN A 60 -1.35 23.95 -2.28
C GLN A 60 -2.01 22.99 -1.28
N GLN A 61 -3.04 23.43 -0.56
CA GLN A 61 -3.75 22.58 0.41
C GLN A 61 -4.37 21.32 -0.22
N CYS A 62 -4.93 21.42 -1.43
CA CYS A 62 -5.46 20.25 -2.13
C CYS A 62 -4.34 19.27 -2.48
N ARG A 63 -3.22 19.75 -3.03
CA ARG A 63 -2.06 18.93 -3.38
C ARG A 63 -1.45 18.28 -2.13
N GLU A 64 -1.28 19.03 -1.05
CA GLU A 64 -0.77 18.54 0.24
C GLU A 64 -1.64 17.41 0.79
N ARG A 65 -2.97 17.59 0.78
CA ARG A 65 -3.88 16.55 1.28
C ARG A 65 -3.85 15.27 0.46
N VAL A 66 -3.74 15.38 -0.87
CA VAL A 66 -3.62 14.20 -1.74
C VAL A 66 -2.30 13.48 -1.47
N ALA A 67 -1.19 14.22 -1.39
CA ALA A 67 0.13 13.66 -1.06
C ALA A 67 0.13 12.96 0.31
N GLN A 68 -0.42 13.60 1.35
CA GLN A 68 -0.57 13.01 2.69
C GLN A 68 -1.40 11.73 2.67
N SER A 69 -2.53 11.72 1.95
CA SER A 69 -3.40 10.55 1.87
C SER A 69 -2.71 9.38 1.16
N LEU A 70 -1.99 9.66 0.06
CA LEU A 70 -1.20 8.65 -0.66
C LEU A 70 -0.07 8.09 0.20
N ALA A 71 0.65 8.95 0.94
CA ALA A 71 1.71 8.53 1.84
C ALA A 71 1.18 7.63 2.97
N ALA A 72 0.04 7.99 3.58
CA ALA A 72 -0.60 7.20 4.62
C ALA A 72 -1.03 5.82 4.12
N MET A 73 -1.69 5.75 2.96
CA MET A 73 -2.10 4.47 2.35
C MET A 73 -0.90 3.59 1.98
N TYR A 74 0.19 4.19 1.48
CA TYR A 74 1.41 3.44 1.20
C TYR A 74 2.08 2.91 2.49
N SER A 75 2.04 3.69 3.57
CA SER A 75 2.53 3.27 4.88
C SER A 75 1.74 2.07 5.41
N GLU A 76 0.41 2.14 5.36
CA GLU A 76 -0.48 1.04 5.74
C GLU A 76 -0.20 -0.23 4.92
N LEU A 77 0.01 -0.09 3.61
CA LEU A 77 0.39 -1.22 2.74
C LEU A 77 1.76 -1.80 3.13
N CYS A 78 2.74 -0.95 3.42
CA CYS A 78 4.06 -1.37 3.89
C CYS A 78 3.98 -2.17 5.20
N GLU A 79 3.15 -1.72 6.14
CA GLU A 79 2.89 -2.42 7.40
C GLU A 79 2.20 -3.75 7.15
N ALA A 80 1.17 -3.78 6.31
CA ALA A 80 0.43 -5.00 5.97
C ALA A 80 1.32 -6.06 5.28
N VAL A 81 2.23 -5.64 4.40
CA VAL A 81 3.19 -6.55 3.75
C VAL A 81 4.23 -7.09 4.74
N LYS A 82 4.68 -6.27 5.70
CA LYS A 82 5.65 -6.66 6.73
C LYS A 82 5.03 -7.42 7.91
N ALA A 83 3.70 -7.38 8.06
CA ALA A 83 3.01 -7.99 9.18
C ALA A 83 3.25 -9.50 9.25
N GLU A 84 3.40 -10.01 10.49
CA GLU A 84 3.44 -11.45 10.73
C GLU A 84 2.11 -12.07 10.29
N GLY A 85 2.16 -12.97 9.29
CA GLY A 85 0.96 -13.58 8.70
C GLY A 85 0.55 -13.04 7.33
N SER A 86 1.26 -12.04 6.78
CA SER A 86 1.03 -11.53 5.42
C SER A 86 1.22 -12.60 4.32
N GLY A 87 1.99 -13.65 4.62
CA GLY A 87 2.28 -14.77 3.70
C GLY A 87 3.50 -14.54 2.81
N TYR A 88 4.15 -13.38 2.91
CA TYR A 88 5.36 -13.08 2.13
C TYR A 88 6.62 -13.61 2.81
N LYS A 89 7.44 -14.35 2.06
CA LYS A 89 8.73 -14.88 2.54
C LYS A 89 9.83 -13.82 2.64
N ASP A 90 9.81 -12.87 1.71
CA ASP A 90 10.75 -11.74 1.66
C ASP A 90 9.99 -10.45 1.31
N PRO A 91 9.48 -9.72 2.32
CA PRO A 91 8.84 -8.42 2.14
C PRO A 91 9.73 -7.39 1.44
N SER A 92 11.06 -7.49 1.57
CA SER A 92 12.01 -6.52 1.02
C SER A 92 12.14 -6.64 -0.50
N ALA A 93 11.90 -7.83 -1.06
CA ALA A 93 11.82 -8.04 -2.51
C ALA A 93 10.58 -7.39 -3.15
N ILE A 94 9.53 -7.14 -2.36
CA ILE A 94 8.28 -6.51 -2.79
C ILE A 94 8.36 -5.00 -2.60
N LEU A 95 8.79 -4.56 -1.41
CA LEU A 95 8.88 -3.15 -1.02
C LEU A 95 10.23 -2.56 -1.41
N ILE A 96 10.32 -2.00 -2.61
CA ILE A 96 11.55 -1.40 -3.15
C ILE A 96 11.91 -0.10 -2.43
N HIS A 97 10.90 0.64 -1.97
CA HIS A 97 11.05 1.93 -1.31
C HIS A 97 10.38 1.93 0.06
N SER A 98 11.01 2.60 1.02
CA SER A 98 10.40 2.81 2.34
C SER A 98 9.24 3.81 2.27
N ALA A 99 8.32 3.74 3.23
CA ALA A 99 7.23 4.69 3.34
C ALA A 99 7.74 6.15 3.44
N GLN A 100 8.82 6.37 4.18
CA GLN A 100 9.48 7.67 4.32
C GLN A 100 10.03 8.20 2.99
N GLN A 101 10.58 7.31 2.14
CA GLN A 101 11.07 7.70 0.81
C GLN A 101 9.91 8.16 -0.08
N ILE A 102 8.81 7.39 -0.11
CA ILE A 102 7.62 7.75 -0.90
C ILE A 102 6.98 9.04 -0.39
N GLU A 103 6.84 9.20 0.92
CA GLU A 103 6.33 10.42 1.55
C GLU A 103 7.16 11.64 1.13
N SER A 104 8.48 11.54 1.22
CA SER A 104 9.38 12.63 0.84
C SER A 104 9.22 13.03 -0.63
N LEU A 105 9.03 12.04 -1.52
CA LEU A 105 8.83 12.30 -2.96
C LEU A 105 7.47 12.96 -3.24
N LEU A 106 6.41 12.48 -2.58
CA LEU A 106 5.08 13.04 -2.73
C LEU A 106 5.02 14.48 -2.23
N MET A 107 5.68 14.79 -1.11
CA MET A 107 5.71 16.14 -0.54
C MET A 107 6.61 17.10 -1.32
N ALA A 108 7.66 16.61 -1.97
CA ALA A 108 8.54 17.44 -2.80
C ALA A 108 7.86 17.99 -4.07
N GLY A 109 6.78 17.33 -4.53
CA GLY A 109 6.01 17.73 -5.72
C GLY A 109 4.82 18.65 -5.45
N VAL A 110 4.56 18.99 -4.18
CA VAL A 110 3.44 19.83 -3.74
C VAL A 110 3.86 21.29 -3.65
#